data_AF-A0A1T4XVF4-F1
#
_entry.id   AF-A0A1T4XVF4-F1
#
_cell.length_a   1.000
_cell.length_b   1.000
_cell.length_c   1.000
_cell.angle_alpha   90.00
_cell.angle_beta   90.00
_cell.angle_gamma   90.00
#
_symmetry.space_group_name_H-M   'P 1'
#
loop_
_entity.id
_entity.type
_entity.pdbx_description
1 polymer ?
#
loop_
_entity_poly.entity_id
_entity_poly.type
_entity_poly.pdbx_seq_one_letter_code
_entity_poly.pdbx_strand_id
1 'polypeptide(L)'
;MKALAMIYTSMIDNFLKARTLRNLNKLSETQLDDIGVSRELLAQGIHAFPWRIQNTGLQQATAPAVLAQFKQAAANDAHQWSRAA
;
A
#
# COMPACT_ATOMS: atom_id res chain seq x y z
N MET A 1 -4.79 -20.08 23.92
CA MET A 1 -3.74 -20.18 22.87
C MET A 1 -3.78 -19.01 21.87
N LYS A 2 -4.91 -18.67 21.23
CA LYS A 2 -4.98 -17.59 20.21
C LYS A 2 -4.65 -16.17 20.72
N ALA A 3 -5.06 -15.83 21.94
CA ALA A 3 -4.85 -14.51 22.53
C ALA A 3 -3.36 -14.19 22.75
N LEU A 4 -2.58 -15.14 23.29
CA LEU A 4 -1.14 -14.98 23.47
C LEU A 4 -0.44 -14.79 22.12
N ALA A 5 -0.77 -15.59 21.11
CA ALA A 5 -0.21 -15.44 19.76
C ALA A 5 -0.47 -14.04 19.18
N MET A 6 -1.69 -13.51 19.32
CA MET A 6 -2.02 -12.15 18.87
C MET A 6 -1.22 -11.06 19.59
N ILE A 7 -0.99 -11.20 20.90
CA ILE A 7 -0.17 -10.27 21.68
C ILE A 7 1.28 -10.29 21.17
N TYR A 8 1.87 -11.47 20.97
CA TYR A 8 3.24 -11.58 20.44
C TYR A 8 3.38 -10.99 19.04
N THR A 9 2.43 -11.26 18.13
CA THR A 9 2.43 -10.66 16.79
C THR A 9 2.39 -9.14 16.88
N SER A 10 1.52 -8.57 17.73
CA SER A 10 1.41 -7.13 17.90
C SER A 10 2.68 -6.48 18.48
N MET A 11 3.38 -7.15 19.39
CA MET A 11 4.64 -6.67 19.96
C MET A 11 5.77 -6.68 18.93
N ILE A 12 5.89 -7.76 18.15
CA ILE A 12 6.89 -7.88 17.09
C ILE A 12 6.63 -6.82 16.01
N ASP A 13 5.39 -6.62 15.60
CA ASP A 13 5.03 -5.61 14.60
C ASP A 13 5.40 -4.20 15.06
N ASN A 14 5.10 -3.85 16.32
CA ASN A 14 5.47 -2.56 16.87
C ASN A 14 6.99 -2.39 16.97
N PHE A 15 7.73 -3.44 17.37
CA PHE A 15 9.18 -3.41 17.41
C PHE A 15 9.79 -3.18 16.02
N LEU A 16 9.29 -3.90 15.01
CA LEU A 16 9.74 -3.76 13.62
C LEU A 16 9.44 -2.35 13.10
N LYS A 17 8.23 -1.82 13.34
CA LYS A 17 7.88 -0.44 12.99
C LYS A 17 8.79 0.57 13.68
N ALA A 18 9.04 0.44 14.99
CA ALA A 18 9.93 1.33 15.73
C ALA A 18 11.35 1.33 15.14
N ARG A 19 11.86 0.15 14.79
CA ARG A 19 13.17 0.00 14.15
C ARG A 19 13.21 0.67 12.77
N THR A 20 12.18 0.45 11.95
CA THR A 20 12.07 1.05 10.61
C THR A 20 11.96 2.57 10.70
N LEU A 21 11.12 3.10 11.58
CA LEU A 21 10.97 4.54 11.82
C LEU A 21 12.32 5.20 12.14
N ARG A 22 13.11 4.60 13.04
CA ARG A 22 14.45 5.10 13.39
C ARG A 22 15.41 5.08 12.20
N ASN A 23 15.29 4.12 11.27
CA ASN A 23 16.12 4.10 10.07
C ASN A 23 15.67 5.14 9.05
N LEU A 24 14.36 5.28 8.83
CA LEU A 24 13.80 6.28 7.92
C LEU A 24 14.11 7.72 8.38
N ASN A 25 14.11 7.99 9.68
CA ASN A 25 14.47 9.29 10.23
C ASN A 25 15.91 9.74 9.92
N LYS A 26 16.79 8.82 9.51
CA LYS A 26 18.18 9.14 9.12
C LYS A 26 18.32 9.57 7.66
N LEU A 27 17.29 9.34 6.85
CA LEU A 27 17.30 9.70 5.43
C LEU A 27 17.03 11.20 5.26
N SER A 28 17.53 11.78 4.17
CA SER A 28 17.19 13.16 3.79
C SER A 28 15.77 13.27 3.21
N GLU A 29 15.27 14.49 3.02
CA GLU A 29 13.94 14.70 2.43
C GLU A 29 13.85 14.12 1.01
N THR A 30 14.85 14.37 0.18
CA THR A 30 14.92 13.81 -1.19
C THR A 30 14.91 12.29 -1.18
N GLN A 31 15.68 11.66 -0.29
CA GLN A 31 15.71 10.19 -0.20
C GLN A 31 14.38 9.59 0.27
N LEU A 32 13.63 10.32 1.11
CA LEU A 32 12.29 9.90 1.54
C LEU A 32 11.28 10.06 0.42
N ASP A 33 11.35 11.16 -0.33
CA ASP A 33 10.49 11.43 -1.48
C ASP A 33 10.70 10.40 -2.60
N ASP A 34 11.97 10.05 -2.90
CA ASP A 34 12.34 9.01 -3.88
C ASP A 34 11.67 7.66 -3.60
N ILE A 35 11.43 7.34 -2.32
CA ILE A 35 10.76 6.10 -1.90
C ILE A 35 9.29 6.32 -1.52
N GLY A 36 8.75 7.53 -1.65
CA GLY A 36 7.37 7.91 -1.36
C GLY A 36 6.98 7.87 0.12
N VAL A 37 7.90 8.21 1.03
CA VAL A 37 7.66 8.32 2.48
C VAL A 37 7.58 9.80 2.87
N SER A 38 6.64 10.19 3.72
CA SER A 38 6.49 11.57 4.19
C SER A 38 7.14 11.78 5.55
N ARG A 39 7.97 12.83 5.66
CA ARG A 39 8.59 13.21 6.93
C ARG A 39 7.58 13.65 7.98
N GLU A 40 6.51 14.31 7.56
CA GLU A 40 5.41 14.73 8.43
C GLU A 40 4.72 13.54 9.07
N LEU A 41 4.53 12.44 8.31
CA LEU A 41 3.99 11.20 8.84
C LEU A 41 4.99 10.51 9.78
N LEU A 42 6.29 10.51 9.46
CA LEU A 42 7.32 9.97 10.38
C LEU A 42 7.34 10.72 11.72
N ALA A 43 7.12 12.03 11.71
CA ALA A 43 7.06 12.85 12.93
C ALA A 43 5.89 12.47 13.85
N GLN A 44 4.81 11.91 13.30
CA GLN A 44 3.70 11.34 14.09
C GLN A 44 4.06 9.97 14.69
N GLY A 45 5.17 9.33 14.30
CA GLY A 45 5.63 8.09 14.91
C GLY A 45 4.83 6.85 14.50
N ILE A 46 4.91 5.77 15.29
CA ILE A 46 4.50 4.41 14.89
C ILE A 46 3.01 4.30 14.50
N HIS A 47 2.16 5.12 15.09
CA HIS A 47 0.71 5.08 14.83
C HIS A 47 0.33 5.63 13.45
N ALA A 48 1.20 6.41 12.80
CA ALA A 48 1.00 6.91 11.43
C ALA A 48 1.55 5.96 10.35
N PHE A 49 1.95 4.73 10.71
CA PHE A 49 2.29 3.70 9.73
C PHE A 49 1.13 3.49 8.74
N PRO A 50 1.38 3.44 7.41
CA PRO A 50 2.65 3.13 6.74
C PRO A 50 3.57 4.31 6.38
N TRP A 51 3.32 5.53 6.86
CA TRP A 51 4.10 6.75 6.57
C TRP A 51 4.25 7.10 5.09
N ARG A 52 3.41 6.53 4.23
CA ARG A 52 3.37 6.82 2.80
C ARG A 52 2.20 7.75 2.54
N ILE A 53 2.42 8.74 1.68
CA ILE A 53 1.33 9.56 1.16
C ILE A 53 0.48 8.65 0.28
N GLN A 54 -0.72 8.31 0.75
CA GLN A 54 -1.68 7.57 -0.04
C GLN A 54 -2.22 8.53 -1.11
N ASN A 55 -1.59 8.55 -2.28
CA ASN A 55 -2.21 9.10 -3.47
C ASN A 55 -3.51 8.32 -3.70
N THR A 56 -4.63 8.91 -3.31
CA THR A 56 -5.95 8.28 -3.18
C THR A 56 -6.61 8.07 -4.55
N GLY A 57 -5.85 7.59 -5.54
CA GLY A 57 -6.29 7.40 -6.92
C GLY A 57 -6.00 6.03 -7.51
N LEU A 58 -5.12 5.23 -6.92
CA LEU A 58 -4.89 3.85 -7.34
C LEU A 58 -5.00 2.97 -6.12
N GLN A 59 -6.23 2.50 -5.87
CA GLN A 59 -6.44 1.29 -5.10
C GLN A 59 -5.40 0.29 -5.57
N GLN A 60 -4.56 -0.17 -4.65
CA GLN A 60 -3.53 -1.16 -4.93
C GLN A 60 -4.24 -2.32 -5.62
N ALA A 61 -4.00 -2.47 -6.92
CA ALA A 61 -4.83 -3.33 -7.74
C ALA A 61 -4.61 -4.76 -7.24
N THR A 62 -5.58 -5.28 -6.50
CA THR A 62 -5.49 -6.65 -6.04
C THR A 62 -5.51 -7.52 -7.29
N ALA A 63 -4.70 -8.58 -7.33
CA ALA A 63 -4.70 -9.53 -8.45
C ALA A 63 -6.11 -9.91 -8.94
N PRO A 64 -7.12 -10.14 -8.07
CA PRO A 64 -8.50 -10.36 -8.53
C PRO A 64 -9.15 -9.14 -9.21
N ALA A 65 -8.89 -7.90 -8.74
CA ALA A 65 -9.42 -6.69 -9.36
C ALA A 65 -8.85 -6.45 -10.75
N VAL A 66 -7.55 -6.67 -10.92
CA VAL A 66 -6.87 -6.59 -12.23
C VAL A 66 -7.43 -7.61 -13.21
N LEU A 67 -7.59 -8.87 -12.77
CA LEU A 67 -8.12 -9.95 -13.62
C LEU A 67 -9.57 -9.68 -14.05
N ALA A 68 -10.41 -9.15 -13.15
CA ALA A 68 -11.78 -8.77 -13.46
C ALA A 68 -11.83 -7.67 -14.52
N GLN A 69 -10.94 -6.68 -14.42
CA GLN A 69 -10.86 -5.55 -15.35
C GLN A 69 -10.45 -5.99 -16.76
N PHE A 70 -9.46 -6.89 -16.88
CA PHE A 70 -9.07 -7.49 -18.17
C PHE A 70 -10.20 -8.31 -18.80
N LYS A 71 -10.93 -9.10 -18.00
CA LYS A 71 -12.06 -9.90 -18.50
C LYS A 71 -13.19 -9.01 -19.04
N GLN A 72 -13.44 -7.88 -18.38
CA GLN A 72 -14.45 -6.91 -18.80
C GLN A 72 -14.06 -6.18 -20.09
N ALA A 73 -12.79 -5.80 -20.23
CA ALA A 73 -12.28 -5.19 -21.47
C ALA A 73 -12.44 -6.13 -22.69
N ALA A 74 -12.07 -7.41 -22.54
CA ALA A 74 -12.23 -8.41 -23.59
C ALA A 74 -13.69 -8.66 -23.98
N ALA A 75 -14.62 -8.60 -23.01
CA ALA A 75 -16.05 -8.73 -23.29
C ALA A 75 -16.62 -7.50 -24.02
N ASN A 76 -16.15 -6.30 -23.69
CA ASN A 76 -16.60 -5.07 -24.35
C ASN A 76 -16.14 -4.98 -25.82
N ASP A 77 -14.92 -5.45 -26.13
CA ASP A 77 -14.42 -5.51 -27.51
C ASP A 77 -15.24 -6.48 -28.38
N ALA A 78 -15.74 -7.58 -27.82
CA ALA A 78 -16.58 -8.54 -28.55
C ALA A 78 -17.91 -7.94 -29.04
N HIS A 79 -18.42 -6.89 -28.39
CA HIS A 79 -19.67 -6.23 -28.78
C HIS A 79 -19.51 -5.13 -29.83
N GLN A 80 -18.28 -4.73 -30.17
CA GLN A 80 -18.04 -3.65 -31.14
C GLN A 80 -18.15 -4.11 -32.61
N TRP A 81 -17.97 -5.41 -32.88
CA TRP A 81 -17.96 -5.96 -34.24
C TRP A 81 -19.34 -6.24 -34.83
N SER A 82 -20.42 -6.10 -34.05
CA SER A 82 -21.79 -6.45 -34.48
C SER A 82 -22.64 -5.28 -34.99
N ARG A 83 -22.07 -4.07 -35.12
CA ARG A 83 -22.81 -2.87 -35.59
C ARG A 83 -22.41 -2.37 -36.98
N ALA A 84 -21.52 -3.07 -37.67
CA ALA A 84 -21.13 -2.77 -39.04
C ALA A 84 -21.56 -3.93 -39.97
N ALA A 85 -22.85 -4.02 -40.27
CA ALA A 85 -23.40 -4.82 -41.37
C ALA A 85 -24.68 -4.15 -41.89
#